data_AF-A0A960CWL0-F1
#
_entry.id   AF-A0A960CWL0-F1
#
_cell.length_a   1.000
_cell.length_b   1.000
_cell.length_c   1.000
_cell.angle_alpha   90.00
_cell.angle_beta   90.00
_cell.angle_gamma   90.00
#
_symmetry.space_group_name_H-M   'P 1'
#
loop_
_entity.id
_entity.type
_entity.pdbx_description
1 polymer ?
#
loop_
_entity_poly.entity_id
_entity_poly.type
_entity_poly.pdbx_seq_one_letter_code
_entity_poly.pdbx_strand_id
1 'polypeptide(L)'
;MTDNRFLDLVDAHEFRTLFIDELGWDNPDRPPLTLEIDGTDYTLNQVAGYKGLRIWHCPVLPPRPVQRQIDVLVGKDNLERLVIFTDEHRQEWRWPRRQQLGSTNAKLVVHQYHNGDRTTHLADRLKAIELDFDEDLPLVMLLDRMRDAFDREAETASVAAARLMGTLYTHLESAGVGEDEATLLLARLLFLFFGDDADMWRPPALFENHLRNHTTPETLHTDLIELFEVLNAPADRRTVDAGSPLSFFRYINGGLFEDPMRLPHLPTDFRGALLEACSFNWSVISPAVFGSMFQTVKSREARRHGGEHYTTEANILKTIQPLFLDEYRDRLDRAWNDKGQLTKLHNDLGQLRVLDPTFMRNFDVSRDARTVCHDPIQSVKVSA
;
A
#
# COMPACT_ATOMS: atom_id res chain seq x y z
N MET A 1 -1.70 -3.52 34.83
CA MET A 1 -1.99 -2.08 34.75
C MET A 1 -3.09 -1.87 33.72
N THR A 2 -4.00 -0.92 33.93
CA THR A 2 -5.20 -0.75 33.08
C THR A 2 -4.82 -0.15 31.73
N ASP A 3 -5.29 -0.73 30.63
CA ASP A 3 -5.02 -0.30 29.25
C ASP A 3 -5.27 1.22 29.01
N ASN A 4 -6.15 1.83 29.82
CA ASN A 4 -6.39 3.28 29.84
C ASN A 4 -5.15 4.10 30.23
N ARG A 5 -4.31 3.62 31.15
CA ARG A 5 -3.11 4.34 31.61
C ARG A 5 -2.09 4.51 30.47
N PHE A 6 -1.96 3.50 29.60
CA PHE A 6 -1.07 3.60 28.44
C PHE A 6 -1.56 4.67 27.48
N LEU A 7 -2.86 4.67 27.16
CA LEU A 7 -3.43 5.67 26.26
C LEU A 7 -3.40 7.09 26.83
N ASP A 8 -3.53 7.25 28.15
CA ASP A 8 -3.39 8.56 28.81
C ASP A 8 -1.96 9.12 28.64
N LEU A 9 -0.92 8.28 28.77
CA LEU A 9 0.47 8.68 28.54
C LEU A 9 0.75 8.94 27.04
N VAL A 10 0.14 8.16 26.15
CA VAL A 10 0.20 8.38 24.70
C VAL A 10 -0.40 9.73 24.33
N ASP A 11 -1.58 10.07 24.84
CA ASP A 11 -2.25 11.36 24.58
C ASP A 11 -1.45 12.56 25.12
N ALA A 12 -0.77 12.37 26.26
CA ALA A 12 0.09 13.39 26.86
C ALA A 12 1.48 13.50 26.19
N HIS A 13 1.78 12.65 25.20
CA HIS A 13 3.10 12.49 24.57
C HIS A 13 4.22 12.16 25.59
N GLU A 14 3.87 11.52 26.71
CA GLU A 14 4.81 11.10 27.76
C GLU A 14 5.48 9.75 27.43
N PHE A 15 6.07 9.65 26.24
CA PHE A 15 6.58 8.38 25.72
C PHE A 15 7.73 7.79 26.54
N ARG A 16 8.54 8.61 27.22
CA ARG A 16 9.60 8.07 28.10
C ARG A 16 9.00 7.31 29.27
N THR A 17 8.04 7.90 29.96
CA THR A 17 7.29 7.27 31.05
C THR A 17 6.60 6.00 30.56
N LEU A 18 5.91 6.09 29.40
CA LEU A 18 5.24 4.94 28.80
C LEU A 18 6.20 3.77 28.55
N PHE A 19 7.31 4.01 27.86
CA PHE A 19 8.18 2.90 27.47
C PHE A 19 9.03 2.37 28.62
N ILE A 20 9.57 3.26 29.44
CA ILE A 20 10.52 2.89 30.50
C ILE A 20 9.76 2.39 31.74
N ASP A 21 8.84 3.20 32.26
CA ASP A 21 8.22 2.95 33.56
C ASP A 21 7.06 1.94 33.46
N GLU A 22 6.32 1.96 32.34
CA GLU A 22 5.15 1.07 32.16
C GLU A 22 5.46 -0.18 31.33
N LEU A 23 6.30 -0.07 30.29
CA LEU A 23 6.57 -1.18 29.37
C LEU A 23 7.93 -1.85 29.58
N GLY A 24 8.74 -1.39 30.54
CA GLY A 24 9.99 -2.04 30.94
C GLY A 24 11.17 -1.89 29.96
N TRP A 25 11.15 -0.89 29.09
CA TRP A 25 12.24 -0.64 28.15
C TRP A 25 13.43 0.06 28.80
N ASP A 26 14.61 -0.06 28.17
CA ASP A 26 15.81 0.60 28.65
C ASP A 26 15.80 2.11 28.37
N ASN A 27 16.59 2.82 29.16
CA ASN A 27 16.87 4.23 28.95
C ASN A 27 17.52 4.49 27.57
N PRO A 28 17.27 5.68 26.98
CA PRO A 28 17.88 6.04 25.70
C PRO A 28 19.41 6.03 25.76
N ASP A 29 20.03 5.51 24.71
CA ASP A 29 21.48 5.34 24.56
C ASP A 29 22.09 6.29 23.51
N ARG A 30 21.26 7.09 22.83
CA ARG A 30 21.64 8.04 21.79
C ARG A 30 21.12 9.44 22.09
N PRO A 31 21.89 10.48 21.72
CA PRO A 31 21.40 11.85 21.77
C PRO A 31 20.31 12.08 20.72
N PRO A 32 19.57 13.20 20.80
CA PRO A 32 18.66 13.62 19.74
C PRO A 32 19.35 13.69 18.38
N LEU A 33 18.63 13.28 17.35
CA LEU A 33 19.07 13.29 15.95
C LEU A 33 18.30 14.37 15.20
N THR A 34 18.99 15.36 14.65
CA THR A 34 18.39 16.39 13.80
C THR A 34 18.68 16.09 12.34
N LEU A 35 17.63 16.07 11.52
CA LEU A 35 17.67 15.78 10.09
C LEU A 35 17.10 16.97 9.32
N GLU A 36 17.88 17.54 8.41
CA GLU A 36 17.42 18.58 7.49
C GLU A 36 16.80 17.93 6.24
N ILE A 37 15.54 18.25 5.96
CA ILE A 37 14.80 17.76 4.79
C ILE A 37 14.04 18.92 4.16
N ASP A 38 14.27 19.16 2.87
CA ASP A 38 13.66 20.25 2.12
C ASP A 38 13.77 21.63 2.82
N GLY A 39 14.90 21.87 3.51
CA GLY A 39 15.18 23.10 4.26
C GLY A 39 14.43 23.24 5.59
N THR A 40 13.82 22.16 6.10
CA THR A 40 13.19 22.09 7.41
C THR A 40 13.92 21.08 8.30
N ASP A 41 14.24 21.48 9.52
CA ASP A 41 14.88 20.61 10.50
C ASP A 41 13.85 19.80 11.28
N TYR A 42 14.04 18.48 11.29
CA TYR A 42 13.28 17.54 12.09
C TYR A 42 14.16 16.92 13.17
N THR A 43 13.84 17.18 14.43
CA THR A 43 14.56 16.61 15.57
C THR A 43 13.81 15.39 16.11
N LEU A 44 14.50 14.26 16.17
CA LEU A 44 14.03 13.01 16.76
C LEU A 44 14.72 12.77 18.09
N ASN A 45 13.94 12.58 19.15
CA ASN A 45 14.43 12.24 20.47
C ASN A 45 14.29 10.74 20.69
N GLN A 46 15.35 10.06 21.12
CA GLN A 46 15.19 8.68 21.56
C GLN A 46 14.47 8.68 22.90
N VAL A 47 13.33 7.98 22.97
CA VAL A 47 12.53 7.90 24.20
C VAL A 47 12.85 6.64 24.99
N ALA A 48 13.22 5.56 24.30
CA ALA A 48 13.62 4.29 24.90
C ALA A 48 14.43 3.43 23.93
N GLY A 49 15.01 2.34 24.41
CA GLY A 49 15.66 1.33 23.59
C GLY A 49 15.66 -0.05 24.24
N TYR A 50 16.03 -1.07 23.46
CA TYR A 50 16.27 -2.42 23.97
C TYR A 50 17.17 -3.18 23.01
N LYS A 51 18.37 -3.59 23.45
CA LYS A 51 19.33 -4.41 22.67
C LYS A 51 19.54 -3.93 21.22
N GLY A 52 19.56 -2.62 20.98
CA GLY A 52 19.78 -2.03 19.66
C GLY A 52 18.52 -1.65 18.87
N LEU A 53 17.34 -2.13 19.28
CA LEU A 53 16.04 -1.57 18.87
C LEU A 53 15.85 -0.23 19.58
N ARG A 54 15.43 0.82 18.87
CA ARG A 54 15.22 2.15 19.48
C ARG A 54 13.88 2.74 19.12
N ILE A 55 13.33 3.51 20.04
CA ILE A 55 12.08 4.22 19.83
C ILE A 55 12.39 5.71 19.76
N TRP A 56 12.02 6.32 18.65
CA TRP A 56 12.24 7.73 18.35
C TRP A 56 10.92 8.48 18.35
N HIS A 57 10.92 9.67 18.92
CA HIS A 57 9.80 10.60 18.90
C HIS A 57 10.18 11.87 18.17
N CYS A 58 9.40 12.24 17.16
CA CYS A 58 9.46 13.54 16.50
C CYS A 58 8.20 14.34 16.90
N PRO A 59 8.34 15.49 17.58
CA PRO A 59 7.21 16.30 18.05
C PRO A 59 6.54 17.12 16.92
N VAL A 60 6.68 16.66 15.68
CA VAL A 60 6.10 17.25 14.48
C VAL A 60 5.55 16.10 13.64
N LEU A 61 4.37 16.29 13.04
CA LEU A 61 3.79 15.35 12.08
C LEU A 61 3.96 15.87 10.64
N PRO A 62 5.09 15.56 9.96
CA PRO A 62 5.28 16.00 8.58
C PRO A 62 4.45 15.17 7.59
N PRO A 63 4.33 15.60 6.32
CA PRO A 63 3.68 14.80 5.27
C PRO A 63 4.29 13.40 5.13
N ARG A 64 3.48 12.41 4.75
CA ARG A 64 3.92 11.01 4.61
C ARG A 64 5.20 10.81 3.77
N PRO A 65 5.45 11.54 2.66
CA PRO A 65 6.71 11.44 1.93
C PRO A 65 7.93 11.83 2.75
N VAL A 66 7.83 12.91 3.54
CA VAL A 66 8.90 13.39 4.43
C VAL A 66 9.14 12.39 5.55
N GLN A 67 8.08 11.83 6.15
CA GLN A 67 8.23 10.77 7.15
C GLN A 67 9.00 9.55 6.62
N ARG A 68 8.79 9.16 5.34
CA ARG A 68 9.55 8.08 4.70
C ARG A 68 11.03 8.44 4.55
N GLN A 69 11.34 9.68 4.20
CA GLN A 69 12.74 10.15 4.10
C GLN A 69 13.42 10.17 5.46
N ILE A 70 12.74 10.67 6.50
CA ILE A 70 13.21 10.61 7.89
C ILE A 70 13.52 9.16 8.26
N ASP A 71 12.58 8.23 8.04
CA ASP A 71 12.79 6.84 8.37
C ASP A 71 14.00 6.23 7.65
N VAL A 72 14.17 6.50 6.35
CA VAL A 72 15.34 6.04 5.59
C VAL A 72 16.64 6.55 6.19
N LEU A 73 16.69 7.84 6.56
CA LEU A 73 17.89 8.45 7.16
C LEU A 73 18.22 7.86 8.53
N VAL A 74 17.22 7.73 9.42
CA VAL A 74 17.42 7.07 10.73
C VAL A 74 17.89 5.62 10.54
N GLY A 75 17.39 4.95 9.49
CA GLY A 75 17.71 3.57 9.19
C GLY A 75 19.13 3.28 8.73
N LYS A 76 19.91 4.31 8.35
CA LYS A 76 21.33 4.15 8.01
C LYS A 76 22.14 3.66 9.20
N ASP A 77 21.86 4.21 10.39
CA ASP A 77 22.60 3.92 11.63
C ASP A 77 21.80 3.11 12.65
N ASN A 78 20.47 3.10 12.53
CA ASN A 78 19.59 2.37 13.44
C ASN A 78 18.58 1.51 12.67
N LEU A 79 19.04 0.30 12.39
CA LEU A 79 18.33 -0.69 11.62
C LEU A 79 16.95 -1.06 12.20
N GLU A 80 16.92 -1.46 13.47
CA GLU A 80 15.68 -1.80 14.18
C GLU A 80 15.20 -0.56 14.94
N ARG A 81 14.05 -0.01 14.56
CA ARG A 81 13.53 1.24 15.14
C ARG A 81 12.01 1.32 15.06
N LEU A 82 11.40 2.07 15.97
CA LEU A 82 10.02 2.54 15.88
C LEU A 82 10.07 4.07 15.89
N VAL A 83 9.43 4.75 14.94
CA VAL A 83 9.40 6.22 14.89
C VAL A 83 7.98 6.71 15.11
N ILE A 84 7.79 7.58 16.09
CA ILE A 84 6.50 8.16 16.47
C ILE A 84 6.52 9.63 16.07
N PHE A 85 5.62 10.02 15.16
CA PHE A 85 5.40 11.40 14.77
C PHE A 85 4.12 11.91 15.42
N THR A 86 4.13 13.11 15.99
CA THR A 86 2.96 13.64 16.71
C THR A 86 2.65 15.08 16.29
N ASP A 87 1.36 15.41 16.23
CA ASP A 87 0.86 16.78 16.32
C ASP A 87 -0.11 16.90 17.53
N GLU A 88 -0.87 18.00 17.63
CA GLU A 88 -1.79 18.22 18.75
C GLU A 88 -2.97 17.24 18.82
N HIS A 89 -3.31 16.57 17.71
CA HIS A 89 -4.54 15.79 17.56
C HIS A 89 -4.31 14.35 17.12
N ARG A 90 -3.18 14.07 16.48
CA ARG A 90 -2.90 12.81 15.80
C ARG A 90 -1.45 12.40 15.96
N GLN A 91 -1.25 11.10 15.93
CA GLN A 91 0.05 10.46 15.96
C GLN A 91 0.16 9.44 14.82
N GLU A 92 1.35 9.34 14.24
CA GLU A 92 1.68 8.30 13.27
C GLU A 92 2.89 7.49 13.77
N TRP A 93 2.63 6.22 14.04
CA TRP A 93 3.61 5.27 14.54
C TRP A 93 4.12 4.43 13.38
N ARG A 94 5.43 4.52 13.13
CA ARG A 94 6.09 3.96 11.95
C ARG A 94 6.99 2.80 12.34
N TRP A 95 6.55 1.60 11.98
CA TRP A 95 7.32 0.37 12.15
C TRP A 95 7.90 -0.06 10.78
N PRO A 96 9.23 -0.11 10.64
CA PRO A 96 9.90 -0.61 9.44
C PRO A 96 9.77 -2.14 9.37
N ARG A 97 8.81 -2.61 8.59
CA ARG A 97 8.63 -4.03 8.31
C ARG A 97 9.78 -4.55 7.45
N ARG A 98 10.69 -5.30 8.07
CA ARG A 98 11.73 -6.06 7.37
C ARG A 98 11.23 -7.47 7.14
N GLN A 99 11.12 -7.87 5.87
CA GLN A 99 10.89 -9.28 5.57
C GLN A 99 12.08 -10.11 6.06
N GLN A 100 11.79 -11.22 6.75
CA GLN A 100 12.77 -12.27 7.02
C GLN A 100 13.42 -12.64 5.68
N LEU A 101 14.72 -12.32 5.55
CA LEU A 101 15.60 -12.49 4.38
C LEU A 101 15.51 -11.45 3.25
N GLY A 102 16.48 -10.53 3.26
CA GLY A 102 17.18 -10.08 2.06
C GLY A 102 16.65 -8.84 1.34
N SER A 103 15.57 -8.21 1.81
CA SER A 103 15.15 -6.90 1.29
C SER A 103 15.90 -5.78 2.00
N THR A 104 16.55 -4.88 1.24
CA THR A 104 17.25 -3.70 1.80
C THR A 104 16.28 -2.59 2.21
N ASN A 105 15.00 -2.69 1.80
CA ASN A 105 14.00 -1.66 2.06
C ASN A 105 12.96 -2.20 3.03
N ALA A 106 12.97 -1.66 4.25
CA ALA A 106 11.89 -1.91 5.18
C ALA A 106 10.62 -1.20 4.70
N LYS A 107 9.49 -1.91 4.65
CA LYS A 107 8.19 -1.29 4.34
C LYS A 107 7.69 -0.59 5.59
N LEU A 108 7.52 0.73 5.51
CA LEU A 108 7.07 1.51 6.66
C LEU A 108 5.55 1.37 6.85
N VAL A 109 5.12 0.55 7.80
CA VAL A 109 3.71 0.44 8.17
C VAL A 109 3.34 1.67 9.01
N VAL A 110 2.17 2.24 8.73
CA VAL A 110 1.66 3.43 9.42
C VAL A 110 0.54 3.01 10.33
N HIS A 111 0.70 3.23 11.62
CA HIS A 111 -0.38 3.11 12.58
C HIS A 111 -0.78 4.50 13.01
N GLN A 112 -1.95 4.93 12.55
CA GLN A 112 -2.51 6.22 12.92
C GLN A 112 -3.27 6.08 14.24
N TYR A 113 -3.05 7.04 15.12
CA TYR A 113 -3.77 7.17 16.38
C TYR A 113 -4.31 8.61 16.49
N HIS A 114 -5.57 8.76 16.86
CA HIS A 114 -6.15 10.07 17.16
C HIS A 114 -6.23 10.23 18.67
N ASN A 115 -5.76 11.37 19.18
CA ASN A 115 -5.71 11.60 20.62
C ASN A 115 -7.13 11.50 21.21
N GLY A 116 -7.25 10.73 22.29
CA GLY A 116 -8.53 10.43 22.92
C GLY A 116 -9.32 9.25 22.32
N ASP A 117 -8.84 8.62 21.24
CA ASP A 117 -9.44 7.37 20.75
C ASP A 117 -9.17 6.24 21.76
N ARG A 118 -10.22 5.75 22.39
CA ARG A 118 -10.18 4.63 23.36
C ARG A 118 -10.64 3.31 22.76
N THR A 119 -11.10 3.32 21.50
CA THR A 119 -11.51 2.13 20.75
C THR A 119 -10.41 1.54 19.88
N THR A 120 -9.23 2.17 19.91
CA THR A 120 -8.04 1.73 19.17
C THR A 120 -7.49 0.40 19.67
N HIS A 121 -6.78 -0.31 18.78
CA HIS A 121 -5.94 -1.45 19.15
C HIS A 121 -4.53 -1.05 19.64
N LEU A 122 -4.22 0.25 19.73
CA LEU A 122 -2.89 0.70 20.17
C LEU A 122 -2.53 0.19 21.57
N ALA A 123 -3.47 0.16 22.51
CA ALA A 123 -3.21 -0.36 23.86
C ALA A 123 -2.82 -1.85 23.84
N ASP A 124 -3.53 -2.67 23.05
CA ASP A 124 -3.19 -4.09 22.85
C ASP A 124 -1.79 -4.26 22.25
N ARG A 125 -1.41 -3.37 21.31
CA ARG A 125 -0.07 -3.37 20.70
C ARG A 125 1.02 -3.04 21.71
N LEU A 126 0.81 -2.01 22.52
CA LEU A 126 1.76 -1.58 23.56
C LEU A 126 1.97 -2.70 24.58
N LYS A 127 0.88 -3.35 25.00
CA LYS A 127 0.94 -4.50 25.91
C LYS A 127 1.68 -5.70 25.32
N ALA A 128 1.52 -5.97 24.03
CA ALA A 128 2.23 -7.05 23.35
C ALA A 128 3.76 -6.86 23.33
N ILE A 129 4.25 -5.63 23.51
CA ILE A 129 5.67 -5.28 23.51
C ILE A 129 6.18 -4.88 24.91
N GLU A 130 5.39 -5.17 25.95
CA GLU A 130 5.78 -5.06 27.35
C GLU A 130 6.92 -6.05 27.64
N LEU A 131 7.95 -5.56 28.31
CA LEU A 131 9.12 -6.29 28.76
C LEU A 131 9.01 -6.47 30.27
N ASP A 132 9.09 -7.72 30.73
CA ASP A 132 9.16 -7.98 32.16
C ASP A 132 10.57 -7.62 32.66
N PHE A 133 10.66 -6.89 33.77
CA PHE A 133 11.93 -6.41 34.33
C PHE A 133 12.86 -7.54 34.75
N ASP A 134 12.33 -8.74 34.99
CA ASP A 134 13.07 -9.93 35.37
C ASP A 134 13.37 -10.88 34.19
N GLU A 135 12.88 -10.58 32.97
CA GLU A 135 13.05 -11.44 31.78
C GLU A 135 14.16 -10.91 30.84
N ASP A 136 15.23 -11.69 30.66
CA ASP A 136 16.24 -11.40 29.62
C ASP A 136 15.74 -11.86 28.24
N LEU A 137 14.80 -11.13 27.65
CA LEU A 137 14.18 -11.47 26.37
C LEU A 137 15.18 -11.32 25.20
N PRO A 138 15.39 -12.34 24.35
CA PRO A 138 16.22 -12.18 23.16
C PRO A 138 15.63 -11.16 22.19
N LEU A 139 16.46 -10.33 21.57
CA LEU A 139 16.01 -9.30 20.60
C LEU A 139 15.14 -9.90 19.49
N VAL A 140 15.48 -11.09 18.99
CA VAL A 140 14.70 -11.78 17.95
C VAL A 140 13.25 -12.03 18.38
N MET A 141 13.02 -12.40 19.65
CA MET A 141 11.67 -12.63 20.17
C MET A 141 10.91 -11.32 20.33
N LEU A 142 11.58 -10.24 20.75
CA LEU A 142 10.96 -8.91 20.78
C LEU A 142 10.59 -8.43 19.37
N LEU A 143 11.45 -8.66 18.37
CA LEU A 143 11.15 -8.33 16.98
C LEU A 143 9.98 -9.14 16.42
N ASP A 144 9.83 -10.40 16.84
CA ASP A 144 8.64 -11.21 16.53
C ASP A 144 7.39 -10.63 17.22
N ARG A 145 7.45 -10.26 18.51
CA ARG A 145 6.34 -9.58 19.22
C ARG A 145 5.95 -8.25 18.57
N MET A 146 6.93 -7.42 18.19
CA MET A 146 6.73 -6.18 17.44
C MET A 146 6.01 -6.44 16.12
N ARG A 147 6.41 -7.49 15.39
CA ARG A 147 5.77 -7.88 14.14
C ARG A 147 4.33 -8.32 14.38
N ASP A 148 4.07 -9.15 15.38
CA ASP A 148 2.72 -9.59 15.69
C ASP A 148 1.82 -8.44 16.17
N ALA A 149 2.38 -7.44 16.87
CA ALA A 149 1.63 -6.27 17.32
C ALA A 149 1.30 -5.33 16.16
N PHE A 150 2.29 -5.01 15.31
CA PHE A 150 2.17 -3.96 14.31
C PHE A 150 1.83 -4.48 12.89
N ASP A 151 2.19 -5.70 12.51
CA ASP A 151 1.84 -6.25 11.17
C ASP A 151 0.48 -6.98 11.13
N ARG A 152 -0.07 -7.41 12.27
CA ARG A 152 -1.27 -8.27 12.33
C ARG A 152 -2.48 -7.69 11.61
N GLU A 153 -2.68 -6.37 11.69
CA GLU A 153 -3.78 -5.68 10.99
C GLU A 153 -3.64 -5.80 9.47
N ALA A 154 -2.43 -5.67 8.93
CA ALA A 154 -2.19 -5.81 7.49
C ALA A 154 -2.32 -7.27 7.03
N GLU A 155 -1.94 -8.23 7.87
CA GLU A 155 -2.08 -9.65 7.57
C GLU A 155 -3.54 -10.12 7.63
N THR A 156 -4.29 -9.74 8.67
CA THR A 156 -5.73 -10.02 8.75
C THR A 156 -6.49 -9.32 7.63
N ALA A 157 -6.14 -8.08 7.29
CA ALA A 157 -6.68 -7.35 6.14
C ALA A 157 -6.41 -8.11 4.82
N SER A 158 -5.21 -8.64 4.63
CA SER A 158 -4.85 -9.41 3.43
C SER A 158 -5.69 -10.68 3.29
N VAL A 159 -5.94 -11.40 4.40
CA VAL A 159 -6.82 -12.58 4.42
C VAL A 159 -8.27 -12.19 4.15
N ALA A 160 -8.76 -11.12 4.76
CA ALA A 160 -10.11 -10.62 4.55
C ALA A 160 -10.36 -10.22 3.09
N ALA A 161 -9.45 -9.47 2.48
CA ALA A 161 -9.56 -9.10 1.07
C ALA A 161 -9.48 -10.31 0.12
N ALA A 162 -8.62 -11.29 0.41
CA ALA A 162 -8.59 -12.52 -0.36
C ALA A 162 -9.94 -13.27 -0.31
N ARG A 163 -10.61 -13.25 0.84
CA ARG A 163 -11.97 -13.79 0.98
C ARG A 163 -12.99 -12.99 0.18
N LEU A 164 -12.98 -11.66 0.25
CA LEU A 164 -13.90 -10.80 -0.51
C LEU A 164 -13.75 -11.02 -2.03
N MET A 165 -12.51 -11.04 -2.53
CA MET A 165 -12.25 -11.35 -3.94
C MET A 165 -12.63 -12.78 -4.31
N GLY A 166 -12.44 -13.73 -3.40
CA GLY A 166 -12.87 -15.12 -3.57
C GLY A 166 -14.38 -15.26 -3.72
N THR A 167 -15.16 -14.52 -2.91
CA THR A 167 -16.62 -14.47 -3.02
C THR A 167 -17.04 -13.91 -4.38
N LEU A 168 -16.46 -12.77 -4.80
CA LEU A 168 -16.75 -12.18 -6.12
C LEU A 168 -16.42 -13.16 -7.25
N TYR A 169 -15.26 -13.82 -7.21
CA TYR A 169 -14.87 -14.82 -8.20
C TYR A 169 -15.88 -15.98 -8.29
N THR A 170 -16.30 -16.51 -7.14
CA THR A 170 -17.27 -17.63 -7.09
C THR A 170 -18.60 -17.26 -7.76
N HIS A 171 -19.07 -16.03 -7.56
CA HIS A 171 -20.26 -15.54 -8.24
C HIS A 171 -20.05 -15.42 -9.76
N LEU A 172 -18.89 -14.93 -10.22
CA LEU A 172 -18.55 -14.86 -11.65
C LEU A 172 -18.49 -16.25 -12.29
N GLU A 173 -17.88 -17.22 -11.60
CA GLU A 173 -17.83 -18.62 -12.05
C GLU A 173 -19.24 -19.21 -12.17
N SER A 174 -20.11 -18.98 -11.18
CA SER A 174 -21.51 -19.45 -11.24
C SER A 174 -22.33 -18.80 -12.37
N ALA A 175 -21.94 -17.61 -12.83
CA ALA A 175 -22.54 -16.91 -13.95
C ALA A 175 -21.98 -17.35 -15.32
N GLY A 176 -21.02 -18.28 -15.33
CA GLY A 176 -20.38 -18.78 -16.54
C GLY A 176 -19.37 -17.80 -17.16
N VAL A 177 -18.85 -16.85 -16.38
CA VAL A 177 -17.74 -15.98 -16.82
C VAL A 177 -16.46 -16.81 -16.90
N GLY A 178 -15.73 -16.69 -18.01
CA GLY A 178 -14.45 -17.38 -18.19
C GLY A 178 -13.40 -16.92 -17.18
N GLU A 179 -12.39 -17.77 -16.94
CA GLU A 179 -11.36 -17.52 -15.92
C GLU A 179 -10.58 -16.21 -16.19
N ASP A 180 -10.23 -15.98 -17.44
CA ASP A 180 -9.45 -14.80 -17.86
C ASP A 180 -10.29 -13.54 -17.74
N GLU A 181 -11.55 -13.57 -18.20
CA GLU A 181 -12.49 -12.45 -18.05
C GLU A 181 -12.80 -12.15 -16.59
N ALA A 182 -12.97 -13.19 -15.76
CA ALA A 182 -13.21 -13.01 -14.33
C ALA A 182 -12.00 -12.40 -13.64
N THR A 183 -10.79 -12.86 -13.97
CA THR A 183 -9.54 -12.32 -13.41
C THR A 183 -9.35 -10.85 -13.81
N LEU A 184 -9.58 -10.52 -15.09
CA LEU A 184 -9.51 -9.14 -15.59
C LEU A 184 -10.56 -8.24 -14.92
N LEU A 185 -11.80 -8.73 -14.77
CA LEU A 185 -12.86 -7.98 -14.07
C LEU A 185 -12.47 -7.69 -12.62
N LEU A 186 -12.00 -8.71 -11.88
CA LEU A 186 -11.57 -8.52 -10.49
C LEU A 186 -10.37 -7.57 -10.37
N ALA A 187 -9.43 -7.59 -11.33
CA ALA A 187 -8.34 -6.61 -11.38
C ALA A 187 -8.84 -5.18 -11.60
N ARG A 188 -9.83 -4.98 -12.50
CA ARG A 188 -10.48 -3.68 -12.72
C ARG A 188 -11.26 -3.20 -11.49
N LEU A 189 -11.99 -4.09 -10.83
CA LEU A 189 -12.72 -3.78 -9.60
C LEU A 189 -11.76 -3.42 -8.46
N LEU A 190 -10.67 -4.17 -8.30
CA LEU A 190 -9.63 -3.88 -7.32
C LEU A 190 -9.02 -2.49 -7.51
N PHE A 191 -8.77 -2.09 -8.76
CA PHE A 191 -8.30 -0.75 -9.07
C PHE A 191 -9.30 0.32 -8.64
N LEU A 192 -10.59 0.10 -8.86
CA LEU A 192 -11.64 1.03 -8.45
C LEU A 192 -11.78 1.13 -6.93
N PHE A 193 -11.72 0.00 -6.22
CA PHE A 193 -11.71 -0.02 -4.76
C PHE A 193 -10.55 0.79 -4.18
N PHE A 194 -9.34 0.57 -4.70
CA PHE A 194 -8.17 1.34 -4.27
C PHE A 194 -8.31 2.83 -4.63
N GLY A 195 -8.93 3.13 -5.78
CA GLY A 195 -9.20 4.50 -6.18
C GLY A 195 -10.07 5.26 -5.17
N ASP A 196 -11.09 4.60 -4.60
CA ASP A 196 -11.96 5.17 -3.56
C ASP A 196 -11.18 5.44 -2.26
N ASP A 197 -10.33 4.51 -1.83
CA ASP A 197 -9.60 4.61 -0.55
C ASP A 197 -8.28 5.41 -0.64
N ALA A 198 -7.75 5.63 -1.83
CA ALA A 198 -6.50 6.37 -2.06
C ALA A 198 -6.72 7.82 -2.49
N ASP A 199 -7.95 8.35 -2.32
CA ASP A 199 -8.34 9.70 -2.72
C ASP A 199 -8.07 10.01 -4.21
N MET A 200 -8.16 9.00 -5.08
CA MET A 200 -7.95 9.17 -6.52
C MET A 200 -9.11 9.94 -7.17
N TRP A 201 -10.30 9.80 -6.60
CA TRP A 201 -11.54 10.42 -7.08
C TRP A 201 -11.90 11.67 -6.27
N ARG A 202 -12.70 12.53 -6.88
CA ARG A 202 -13.41 13.60 -6.17
C ARG A 202 -14.85 13.64 -6.70
N PRO A 203 -15.88 13.48 -5.84
CA PRO A 203 -15.83 13.31 -4.38
C PRO A 203 -15.29 11.94 -3.91
N PRO A 204 -14.94 11.76 -2.61
CA PRO A 204 -14.52 10.47 -2.06
C PRO A 204 -15.60 9.39 -2.18
N ALA A 205 -15.20 8.11 -2.12
CA ALA A 205 -16.09 6.95 -2.26
C ALA A 205 -16.97 7.00 -3.52
N LEU A 206 -16.41 7.49 -4.63
CA LEU A 206 -17.16 7.73 -5.87
C LEU A 206 -17.71 6.42 -6.45
N PHE A 207 -16.91 5.35 -6.44
CA PHE A 207 -17.32 4.06 -6.97
C PHE A 207 -18.39 3.40 -6.09
N GLU A 208 -18.20 3.37 -4.78
CA GLU A 208 -19.23 2.87 -3.85
C GLU A 208 -20.56 3.64 -4.02
N ASN A 209 -20.49 4.97 -4.07
CA ASN A 209 -21.68 5.82 -4.25
C ASN A 209 -22.36 5.61 -5.61
N HIS A 210 -21.58 5.34 -6.66
CA HIS A 210 -22.11 4.99 -7.97
C HIS A 210 -22.90 3.67 -7.88
N LEU A 211 -22.31 2.62 -7.29
CA LEU A 211 -22.97 1.33 -7.10
C LEU A 211 -24.25 1.44 -6.27
N ARG A 212 -24.23 2.21 -5.17
CA ARG A 212 -25.39 2.34 -4.28
C ARG A 212 -26.57 3.04 -4.95
N ASN A 213 -26.30 4.12 -5.69
CA ASN A 213 -27.34 5.06 -6.13
C ASN A 213 -27.74 4.90 -7.59
N HIS A 214 -26.89 4.28 -8.42
CA HIS A 214 -27.05 4.27 -9.88
C HIS A 214 -27.01 2.86 -10.49
N THR A 215 -26.98 1.80 -9.69
CA THR A 215 -27.01 0.41 -10.19
C THR A 215 -28.07 -0.42 -9.48
N THR A 216 -28.64 -1.40 -10.18
CA THR A 216 -29.49 -2.45 -9.60
C THR A 216 -28.87 -3.83 -9.85
N PRO A 217 -29.27 -4.88 -9.11
CA PRO A 217 -28.75 -6.23 -9.36
C PRO A 217 -28.93 -6.71 -10.81
N GLU A 218 -29.99 -6.27 -11.49
CA GLU A 218 -30.33 -6.66 -12.86
C GLU A 218 -29.48 -5.93 -13.92
N THR A 219 -29.13 -4.67 -13.63
CA THR A 219 -28.44 -3.73 -14.54
C THR A 219 -26.93 -3.67 -14.32
N LEU A 220 -26.43 -4.20 -13.20
CA LEU A 220 -25.03 -4.07 -12.79
C LEU A 220 -24.01 -4.49 -13.88
N HIS A 221 -24.29 -5.54 -14.64
CA HIS A 221 -23.42 -5.99 -15.71
C HIS A 221 -23.23 -4.93 -16.82
N THR A 222 -24.29 -4.24 -17.25
CA THR A 222 -24.21 -3.13 -18.22
C THR A 222 -23.60 -1.88 -17.60
N ASP A 223 -23.95 -1.57 -16.35
CA ASP A 223 -23.44 -0.37 -15.66
C ASP A 223 -21.91 -0.43 -15.49
N LEU A 224 -21.37 -1.61 -15.17
CA LEU A 224 -19.92 -1.83 -15.07
C LEU A 224 -19.22 -1.69 -16.42
N ILE A 225 -19.84 -2.19 -17.50
CA ILE A 225 -19.29 -2.05 -18.86
C ILE A 225 -19.21 -0.57 -19.25
N GLU A 226 -20.29 0.18 -19.04
CA GLU A 226 -20.33 1.62 -19.33
C GLU A 226 -19.28 2.39 -18.53
N LEU A 227 -19.14 2.08 -17.23
CA LEU A 227 -18.10 2.67 -16.39
C LEU A 227 -16.70 2.39 -16.95
N PHE A 228 -16.40 1.16 -17.38
CA PHE A 228 -15.09 0.81 -17.93
C PHE A 228 -14.81 1.54 -19.25
N GLU A 229 -15.82 1.74 -20.10
CA GLU A 229 -15.69 2.54 -21.31
C GLU A 229 -15.35 4.01 -20.98
N VAL A 230 -15.99 4.60 -19.96
CA VAL A 230 -15.67 5.96 -19.49
C VAL A 230 -14.24 6.06 -18.94
N LEU A 231 -13.79 5.04 -18.20
CA LEU A 231 -12.42 4.97 -17.68
C LEU A 231 -11.39 4.82 -18.81
N ASN A 232 -11.74 4.21 -19.94
CA ASN A 232 -10.88 4.06 -21.12
C ASN A 232 -10.95 5.24 -22.12
N ALA A 233 -11.91 6.16 -21.96
CA ALA A 233 -12.08 7.27 -22.89
C ALA A 233 -11.42 8.56 -22.37
N PRO A 234 -10.56 9.23 -23.16
CA PRO A 234 -10.09 10.59 -22.90
C PRO A 234 -11.25 11.59 -22.81
N ALA A 235 -11.11 12.65 -22.01
CA ALA A 235 -12.21 13.58 -21.70
C ALA A 235 -12.84 14.24 -22.94
N ASP A 236 -12.05 14.47 -23.99
CA ASP A 236 -12.47 15.04 -25.28
C ASP A 236 -13.21 14.04 -26.20
N ARG A 237 -13.07 12.74 -25.93
CA ARG A 237 -13.70 11.64 -26.70
C ARG A 237 -14.85 10.97 -25.97
N ARG A 238 -15.13 11.37 -24.74
CA ARG A 238 -16.22 10.82 -23.94
C ARG A 238 -17.58 11.28 -24.46
N THR A 239 -18.44 10.31 -24.72
CA THR A 239 -19.88 10.52 -24.86
C THR A 239 -20.56 10.23 -23.53
N VAL A 240 -20.44 11.16 -22.58
CA VAL A 240 -21.14 11.10 -21.29
C VAL A 240 -22.11 12.26 -21.21
N ASP A 241 -23.37 11.97 -20.88
CA ASP A 241 -24.42 12.98 -20.78
C ASP A 241 -24.10 14.03 -19.69
N ALA A 242 -24.51 15.28 -19.95
CA ALA A 242 -24.33 16.37 -19.01
C ALA A 242 -25.06 16.06 -17.69
N GLY A 243 -24.31 16.00 -16.59
CA GLY A 243 -24.84 15.68 -15.25
C GLY A 243 -24.83 14.20 -14.88
N SER A 244 -24.32 13.32 -15.75
CA SER A 244 -24.13 11.91 -15.39
C SER A 244 -23.13 11.75 -14.23
N PRO A 245 -23.40 10.86 -13.26
CA PRO A 245 -22.44 10.53 -12.19
C PRO A 245 -21.12 9.96 -12.74
N LEU A 246 -21.12 9.42 -13.96
CA LEU A 246 -19.92 8.90 -14.60
C LEU A 246 -18.92 10.00 -14.98
N SER A 247 -19.37 11.25 -15.09
CA SER A 247 -18.51 12.39 -15.45
C SER A 247 -17.40 12.69 -14.42
N PHE A 248 -17.56 12.22 -13.17
CA PHE A 248 -16.57 12.38 -12.11
C PHE A 248 -15.39 11.41 -12.21
N PHE A 249 -15.51 10.31 -12.98
CA PHE A 249 -14.42 9.37 -13.17
C PHE A 249 -13.40 9.89 -14.18
N ARG A 250 -12.10 9.76 -13.87
CA ARG A 250 -11.01 10.24 -14.74
C ARG A 250 -10.60 9.19 -15.77
N TYR A 251 -9.93 9.64 -16.82
CA TYR A 251 -9.39 8.73 -17.82
C TYR A 251 -8.20 8.00 -17.21
N ILE A 252 -8.20 6.68 -17.32
CA ILE A 252 -7.14 5.80 -16.84
C ILE A 252 -6.47 5.17 -18.06
N ASN A 253 -5.27 5.65 -18.36
CA ASN A 253 -4.43 5.06 -19.39
C ASN A 253 -3.66 3.84 -18.83
N GLY A 254 -3.09 3.01 -19.72
CA GLY A 254 -2.21 1.90 -19.34
C GLY A 254 -2.79 0.50 -19.56
N GLY A 255 -3.66 0.33 -20.55
CA GLY A 255 -4.12 -1.00 -21.03
C GLY A 255 -5.16 -1.70 -20.16
N LEU A 256 -5.26 -1.39 -18.86
CA LEU A 256 -6.16 -2.11 -17.94
C LEU A 256 -7.63 -2.11 -18.38
N PHE A 257 -8.10 -0.99 -18.95
CA PHE A 257 -9.47 -0.81 -19.44
C PHE A 257 -9.57 -0.82 -20.98
N GLU A 258 -8.47 -1.13 -21.68
CA GLU A 258 -8.41 -1.03 -23.15
C GLU A 258 -9.25 -2.09 -23.83
N ASP A 259 -9.17 -3.33 -23.33
CA ASP A 259 -9.93 -4.46 -23.90
C ASP A 259 -11.42 -4.36 -23.57
N PRO A 260 -12.31 -4.40 -24.60
CA PRO A 260 -13.74 -4.43 -24.40
C PRO A 260 -14.14 -5.66 -23.58
N MET A 261 -14.89 -5.45 -22.51
CA MET A 261 -15.34 -6.53 -21.65
C MET A 261 -16.79 -6.85 -21.93
N ARG A 262 -17.08 -8.15 -22.03
CA ARG A 262 -18.45 -8.67 -22.15
C ARG A 262 -18.79 -9.38 -20.85
N LEU A 263 -19.82 -8.91 -20.17
CA LEU A 263 -20.31 -9.53 -18.94
C LEU A 263 -21.71 -10.11 -19.18
N PRO A 264 -21.94 -11.39 -18.84
CA PRO A 264 -23.30 -11.93 -18.79
C PRO A 264 -24.08 -11.29 -17.63
N HIS A 265 -25.38 -11.59 -17.54
CA HIS A 265 -26.14 -11.25 -16.36
C HIS A 265 -25.49 -11.86 -15.12
N LEU A 266 -25.22 -11.00 -14.13
CA LEU A 266 -24.59 -11.39 -12.88
C LEU A 266 -25.65 -11.88 -11.87
N PRO A 267 -25.30 -12.78 -10.95
CA PRO A 267 -26.20 -13.21 -9.88
C PRO A 267 -26.61 -12.01 -9.03
N THR A 268 -27.85 -12.00 -8.53
CA THR A 268 -28.39 -10.90 -7.71
C THR A 268 -27.49 -10.58 -6.50
N ASP A 269 -26.89 -11.62 -5.90
CA ASP A 269 -26.01 -11.50 -4.74
C ASP A 269 -24.65 -10.87 -5.06
N PHE A 270 -24.23 -10.83 -6.34
CA PHE A 270 -22.95 -10.23 -6.73
C PHE A 270 -22.89 -8.75 -6.36
N ARG A 271 -24.00 -8.02 -6.51
CA ARG A 271 -24.07 -6.61 -6.10
C ARG A 271 -23.85 -6.44 -4.59
N GLY A 272 -24.38 -7.37 -3.79
CA GLY A 272 -24.18 -7.37 -2.34
C GLY A 272 -22.71 -7.60 -1.97
N ALA A 273 -22.10 -8.62 -2.57
CA ALA A 273 -20.67 -8.91 -2.40
C ALA A 273 -19.77 -7.75 -2.87
N LEU A 274 -20.16 -7.04 -3.93
CA LEU A 274 -19.44 -5.89 -4.45
C LEU A 274 -19.49 -4.70 -3.48
N LEU A 275 -20.66 -4.42 -2.88
CA LEU A 275 -20.82 -3.40 -1.86
C LEU A 275 -20.09 -3.75 -0.56
N GLU A 276 -20.04 -5.03 -0.19
CA GLU A 276 -19.23 -5.51 0.95
C GLU A 276 -17.73 -5.34 0.66
N ALA A 277 -17.29 -5.55 -0.57
CA ALA A 277 -15.92 -5.27 -0.97
C ALA A 277 -15.61 -3.77 -0.93
N CYS A 278 -16.54 -2.89 -1.36
CA CYS A 278 -16.35 -1.43 -1.27
C CYS A 278 -16.22 -0.90 0.16
N SER A 279 -16.86 -1.53 1.16
CA SER A 279 -16.76 -1.06 2.55
C SER A 279 -15.47 -1.47 3.25
N PHE A 280 -14.66 -2.32 2.61
CA PHE A 280 -13.33 -2.69 3.10
C PHE A 280 -12.30 -1.61 2.74
N ASN A 281 -11.39 -1.28 3.67
CA ASN A 281 -10.33 -0.30 3.42
C ASN A 281 -9.13 -0.95 2.71
N TRP A 282 -9.09 -0.84 1.38
CA TRP A 282 -8.05 -1.40 0.51
C TRP A 282 -6.71 -0.67 0.60
N SER A 283 -6.66 0.55 1.17
CA SER A 283 -5.39 1.27 1.38
C SER A 283 -4.45 0.59 2.37
N VAL A 284 -4.97 -0.32 3.21
CA VAL A 284 -4.20 -1.10 4.20
C VAL A 284 -3.40 -2.22 3.53
N ILE A 285 -3.79 -2.66 2.33
CA ILE A 285 -3.18 -3.80 1.63
C ILE A 285 -2.07 -3.34 0.69
N SER A 286 -0.99 -4.14 0.63
CA SER A 286 0.09 -3.91 -0.33
C SER A 286 -0.29 -4.37 -1.74
N PRO A 287 0.01 -3.59 -2.79
CA PRO A 287 -0.10 -4.08 -4.16
C PRO A 287 0.67 -5.38 -4.44
N ALA A 288 1.78 -5.59 -3.74
CA ALA A 288 2.58 -6.82 -3.82
C ALA A 288 1.82 -8.09 -3.40
N VAL A 289 0.76 -7.98 -2.59
CA VAL A 289 -0.05 -9.12 -2.12
C VAL A 289 -1.08 -9.55 -3.16
N PHE A 290 -1.41 -8.68 -4.12
CA PHE A 290 -2.46 -8.95 -5.11
C PHE A 290 -2.14 -10.17 -5.97
N GLY A 291 -0.87 -10.34 -6.35
CA GLY A 291 -0.45 -11.53 -7.08
C GLY A 291 -0.73 -12.83 -6.33
N SER A 292 -0.37 -12.91 -5.05
CA SER A 292 -0.71 -14.06 -4.20
C SER A 292 -2.21 -14.19 -3.92
N MET A 293 -2.94 -13.06 -3.90
CA MET A 293 -4.39 -13.03 -3.71
C MET A 293 -5.11 -13.67 -4.90
N PHE A 294 -4.81 -13.23 -6.13
CA PHE A 294 -5.39 -13.80 -7.35
C PHE A 294 -5.08 -15.29 -7.50
N GLN A 295 -3.86 -15.71 -7.13
CA GLN A 295 -3.52 -17.14 -7.08
C GLN A 295 -4.37 -17.93 -6.08
N THR A 296 -4.68 -17.34 -4.94
CA THR A 296 -5.46 -18.01 -3.89
C THR A 296 -6.94 -18.10 -4.27
N VAL A 297 -7.45 -17.09 -4.97
CA VAL A 297 -8.84 -16.98 -5.44
C VAL A 297 -9.15 -17.99 -6.55
N LYS A 298 -8.22 -18.25 -7.47
CA LYS A 298 -8.40 -19.25 -8.54
C LYS A 298 -8.47 -20.68 -8.00
N SER A 299 -9.26 -21.53 -8.67
CA SER A 299 -9.40 -22.96 -8.32
C SER A 299 -8.06 -23.71 -8.43
N ARG A 300 -7.91 -24.84 -7.73
CA ARG A 300 -6.67 -25.63 -7.72
C ARG A 300 -6.35 -26.24 -9.09
N GLU A 301 -7.38 -26.44 -9.92
CA GLU A 301 -7.28 -27.04 -11.26
C GLU A 301 -6.93 -26.00 -12.32
N ALA A 302 -7.52 -24.79 -12.21
CA ALA A 302 -7.16 -23.58 -12.95
C ALA A 302 -5.68 -23.19 -12.76
N ARG A 303 -5.23 -23.14 -11.49
CA ARG A 303 -3.83 -22.88 -11.14
C ARG A 303 -2.81 -23.82 -11.79
N ARG A 304 -3.18 -25.09 -12.01
CA ARG A 304 -2.28 -26.11 -12.59
C ARG A 304 -2.21 -26.03 -14.11
N HIS A 305 -3.28 -25.58 -14.77
CA HIS A 305 -3.31 -25.42 -16.22
C HIS A 305 -2.63 -24.13 -16.69
N GLY A 306 -2.74 -23.03 -15.94
CA GLY A 306 -2.15 -21.74 -16.32
C GLY A 306 -0.64 -21.58 -16.04
N GLY A 307 -0.05 -22.42 -15.19
CA GLY A 307 1.38 -22.32 -14.82
C GLY A 307 1.76 -21.00 -14.11
N GLU A 308 0.76 -20.24 -13.63
CA GLU A 308 0.92 -18.89 -13.11
C GLU A 308 1.50 -18.90 -11.68
N HIS A 309 2.83 -18.80 -11.60
CA HIS A 309 3.52 -18.57 -10.34
C HIS A 309 3.89 -17.09 -10.23
N TYR A 310 3.07 -16.34 -9.50
CA TYR A 310 3.39 -15.00 -9.08
C TYR A 310 4.72 -15.00 -8.32
N THR A 311 5.63 -14.15 -8.77
CA THR A 311 6.94 -13.98 -8.16
C THR A 311 6.81 -13.03 -6.99
N THR A 312 7.25 -13.45 -5.81
CA THR A 312 7.20 -12.60 -4.61
C THR A 312 8.02 -11.33 -4.82
N GLU A 313 7.61 -10.22 -4.20
CA GLU A 313 8.35 -8.96 -4.22
C GLU A 313 9.83 -9.15 -3.82
N ALA A 314 10.12 -10.03 -2.86
CA ALA A 314 11.48 -10.37 -2.45
C ALA A 314 12.30 -10.97 -3.60
N ASN A 315 11.71 -11.86 -4.40
CA ASN A 315 12.40 -12.48 -5.54
C ASN A 315 12.53 -11.49 -6.73
N ILE A 316 11.56 -10.59 -6.90
CA ILE A 316 11.68 -9.46 -7.84
C ILE A 316 12.87 -8.59 -7.42
N LEU A 317 12.94 -8.17 -6.15
CA LEU A 317 14.01 -7.33 -5.60
C LEU A 317 15.39 -7.97 -5.73
N LYS A 318 15.53 -9.26 -5.40
CA LYS A 318 16.79 -10.01 -5.61
C LYS A 318 17.29 -9.97 -7.05
N THR A 319 16.38 -9.79 -8.01
CA THR A 319 16.72 -9.69 -9.43
C THR A 319 17.01 -8.25 -9.81
N ILE A 320 16.14 -7.30 -9.49
CA ILE A 320 16.26 -5.90 -9.95
C ILE A 320 17.33 -5.10 -9.19
N GLN A 321 17.59 -5.42 -7.91
CA GLN A 321 18.66 -4.80 -7.09
C GLN A 321 20.01 -4.85 -7.81
N PRO A 322 20.60 -6.03 -8.07
CA PRO A 322 21.88 -6.11 -8.76
C PRO A 322 21.79 -5.75 -10.25
N LEU A 323 20.60 -5.85 -10.87
CA LEU A 323 20.46 -5.62 -12.31
C LEU A 323 20.58 -4.13 -12.69
N PHE A 324 19.99 -3.23 -11.91
CA PHE A 324 20.08 -1.78 -12.15
C PHE A 324 19.80 -0.93 -10.91
N LEU A 325 18.98 -1.41 -9.97
CA LEU A 325 18.45 -0.55 -8.91
C LEU A 325 19.53 -0.08 -7.91
N ASP A 326 20.52 -0.90 -7.60
CA ASP A 326 21.63 -0.50 -6.72
C ASP A 326 22.53 0.57 -7.40
N GLU A 327 22.78 0.45 -8.71
CA GLU A 327 23.51 1.48 -9.47
C GLU A 327 22.79 2.84 -9.41
N TYR A 328 21.47 2.84 -9.61
CA TYR A 328 20.67 4.07 -9.55
C TYR A 328 20.65 4.68 -8.14
N ARG A 329 20.66 3.86 -7.08
CA ARG A 329 20.79 4.34 -5.70
C ARG A 329 22.14 4.98 -5.44
N ASP A 330 23.23 4.34 -5.87
CA ASP A 330 24.58 4.90 -5.74
C ASP A 330 24.75 6.20 -6.53
N ARG A 331 24.08 6.31 -7.68
CA ARG A 331 24.05 7.55 -8.47
C ARG A 331 23.24 8.63 -7.79
N LEU A 332 22.12 8.29 -7.13
CA LEU A 332 21.33 9.23 -6.34
C LEU A 332 22.13 9.76 -5.15
N ASP A 333 22.79 8.88 -4.40
CA ASP A 333 23.59 9.27 -3.23
C ASP A 333 24.74 10.21 -3.62
N ARG A 334 25.40 9.95 -4.77
CA ARG A 334 26.44 10.84 -5.30
C ARG A 334 25.91 12.17 -5.82
N ALA A 335 24.72 12.16 -6.40
CA ALA A 335 24.10 13.34 -6.99
C ALA A 335 23.34 14.21 -5.97
N TRP A 336 23.12 13.73 -4.74
CA TRP A 336 22.18 14.31 -3.76
C TRP A 336 22.28 15.83 -3.58
N ASN A 337 23.50 16.38 -3.59
CA ASN A 337 23.76 17.82 -3.39
C ASN A 337 24.02 18.59 -4.70
N ASP A 338 23.88 17.95 -5.87
CA ASP A 338 24.13 18.55 -7.18
C ASP A 338 22.86 18.51 -8.04
N LYS A 339 22.21 19.67 -8.17
CA LYS A 339 20.99 19.86 -8.97
C LYS A 339 21.16 19.43 -10.43
N GLY A 340 22.34 19.66 -11.02
CA GLY A 340 22.63 19.28 -12.40
C GLY A 340 22.70 17.76 -12.58
N GLN A 341 23.34 17.07 -11.63
CA GLN A 341 23.41 15.60 -11.61
C GLN A 341 22.06 14.97 -11.28
N LEU A 342 21.28 15.54 -10.35
CA LEU A 342 19.91 15.09 -10.06
C LEU A 342 19.00 15.23 -11.27
N THR A 343 19.09 16.35 -12.00
CA THR A 343 18.30 16.56 -13.22
C THR A 343 18.66 15.52 -14.29
N LYS A 344 19.95 15.20 -14.46
CA LYS A 344 20.40 14.14 -15.36
C LYS A 344 19.89 12.77 -14.91
N LEU A 345 20.04 12.44 -13.63
CA LEU A 345 19.54 11.18 -13.06
C LEU A 345 18.02 11.02 -13.24
N HIS A 346 17.26 12.08 -13.01
CA HIS A 346 15.82 12.10 -13.22
C HIS A 346 15.44 11.85 -14.69
N ASN A 347 16.13 12.51 -15.62
CA ASN A 347 15.93 12.29 -17.06
C ASN A 347 16.28 10.86 -17.47
N ASP A 348 17.39 10.32 -16.96
CA ASP A 348 17.84 8.95 -17.24
C ASP A 348 16.84 7.92 -16.70
N LEU A 349 16.30 8.13 -15.49
CA LEU A 349 15.23 7.30 -14.93
C LEU A 349 13.96 7.34 -15.80
N GLY A 350 13.60 8.51 -16.34
CA GLY A 350 12.46 8.67 -17.24
C GLY A 350 12.63 7.96 -18.59
N GLN A 351 13.87 7.71 -19.01
CA GLN A 351 14.20 6.99 -20.24
C GLN A 351 14.43 5.50 -20.05
N LEU A 352 14.54 5.02 -18.81
CA LEU A 352 14.77 3.61 -18.54
C LEU A 352 13.65 2.76 -19.15
N ARG A 353 14.05 1.70 -19.87
CA ARG A 353 13.14 0.71 -20.46
C ARG A 353 13.53 -0.65 -19.91
N VAL A 354 12.64 -1.23 -19.12
CA VAL A 354 12.78 -2.58 -18.58
C VAL A 354 11.81 -3.48 -19.33
N LEU A 355 12.32 -4.58 -19.87
CA LEU A 355 11.51 -5.56 -20.59
C LEU A 355 11.43 -6.84 -19.76
N ASP A 356 10.21 -7.22 -19.37
CA ASP A 356 9.90 -8.56 -18.86
C ASP A 356 9.17 -9.35 -19.97
N PRO A 357 9.85 -10.33 -20.62
CA PRO A 357 9.25 -11.10 -21.70
C PRO A 357 8.21 -12.13 -21.23
N THR A 358 8.09 -12.39 -19.92
CA THR A 358 7.14 -13.36 -19.35
C THR A 358 5.85 -12.72 -18.88
N PHE A 359 5.86 -11.45 -18.49
CA PHE A 359 4.65 -10.68 -18.18
C PHE A 359 3.69 -10.58 -19.40
N MET A 360 4.25 -10.62 -20.62
CA MET A 360 3.49 -10.63 -21.87
C MET A 360 2.83 -11.99 -22.21
N ARG A 361 3.13 -13.08 -21.49
CA ARG A 361 2.55 -14.40 -21.79
C ARG A 361 1.19 -14.66 -21.12
N ASN A 362 0.88 -13.97 -20.03
CA ASN A 362 -0.42 -14.11 -19.34
C ASN A 362 -1.49 -13.16 -19.88
N PHE A 363 -1.12 -12.30 -20.83
CA PHE A 363 -2.02 -11.55 -21.70
C PHE A 363 -1.72 -11.99 -23.14
N ASP A 364 -2.27 -13.13 -23.56
CA ASP A 364 -2.14 -13.58 -24.95
C ASP A 364 -2.98 -12.69 -25.88
N VAL A 365 -2.43 -11.54 -26.29
CA VAL A 365 -2.84 -10.86 -27.51
C VAL A 365 -1.88 -11.28 -28.61
N SER A 366 -2.13 -12.46 -29.15
CA SER A 366 -1.58 -12.90 -30.42
C SER A 366 -2.16 -12.06 -31.58
N ARG A 367 -1.75 -10.79 -31.67
CA ARG A 367 -1.63 -10.02 -32.91
C ARG A 367 -0.93 -8.69 -32.62
N ASP A 368 0.15 -8.47 -33.36
CA ASP A 368 0.90 -7.21 -33.53
C ASP A 368 1.87 -6.79 -32.41
N ALA A 369 2.94 -7.59 -32.29
CA ALA A 369 4.24 -7.20 -31.72
C ALA A 369 4.97 -6.05 -32.48
N ARG A 370 4.26 -5.18 -33.19
CA ARG A 370 4.83 -4.04 -33.93
C ARG A 370 4.34 -2.67 -33.47
N THR A 371 3.29 -2.58 -32.65
CA THR A 371 2.65 -1.29 -32.37
C THR A 371 3.06 -0.68 -31.02
N VAL A 372 3.42 -1.49 -30.02
CA VAL A 372 3.78 -0.98 -28.67
C VAL A 372 5.17 -0.31 -28.61
N CYS A 373 6.02 -0.51 -29.62
CA CYS A 373 7.33 0.16 -29.70
C CYS A 373 7.29 1.57 -30.33
N HIS A 374 6.14 2.03 -30.82
CA HIS A 374 5.99 3.35 -31.43
C HIS A 374 4.86 4.13 -30.76
N ASP A 375 5.07 4.56 -29.52
CA ASP A 375 4.61 5.90 -29.11
C ASP A 375 5.42 6.40 -27.90
N PRO A 376 6.07 7.56 -27.99
CA PRO A 376 6.76 8.15 -26.86
C PRO A 376 5.72 8.55 -25.82
N ILE A 377 5.91 8.08 -24.58
CA ILE A 377 5.26 8.61 -23.37
C ILE A 377 5.47 10.13 -23.39
N GLN A 378 4.48 10.87 -23.89
CA GLN A 378 4.49 12.32 -23.87
C GLN A 378 4.25 12.74 -22.43
N SER A 379 5.34 13.18 -21.80
CA SER A 379 5.42 14.18 -20.74
C SER A 379 4.10 14.49 -19.99
N VAL A 380 3.98 13.98 -18.77
CA VAL A 380 3.20 14.68 -17.74
C VAL A 380 3.97 15.97 -17.45
N LYS A 381 3.54 17.08 -18.03
CA LYS A 381 3.98 18.42 -17.60
C LYS A 381 3.45 18.63 -16.18
N VAL A 382 4.34 18.52 -15.21
CA VAL A 382 4.14 19.18 -13.91
C VAL A 382 4.41 20.66 -14.15
N SER A 383 3.34 21.44 -14.22
CA SER A 383 3.43 22.91 -14.19
C SER A 383 4.04 23.32 -12.85
N ALA A 384 5.04 24.20 -12.92
CA ALA A 384 5.82 24.74 -11.81
C ALA A 384 5.00 25.45 -10.75
#